data_AF-A0A7S1BH40-F1
#
_entry.id   AF-A0A7S1BH40-F1
#
_cell.length_a   1.000
_cell.length_b   1.000
_cell.length_c   1.000
_cell.angle_alpha   90.00
_cell.angle_beta   90.00
_cell.angle_gamma   90.00
#
_symmetry.space_group_name_H-M   'P 1'
#
loop_
_entity.id
_entity.type
_entity.pdbx_description
1 polymer ?
#
loop_
_entity_poly.entity_id
_entity_poly.type
_entity_poly.pdbx_seq_one_letter_code
_entity_poly.pdbx_strand_id
1 'polypeptide(L)'
;MSDPSSKGFDPPSDILDPEVPTQSTSTWTSVPALSATTADDSTSNARGSEYLRDEPQAMAKKVSILTDMKQVRNIPSNGSLPNLPNAPSRRSSSLREMNDGIKLTTKLVNGEEISMKTKVLAVTIPLTTCLVSNFIYMSMSGFAQRTYLEFVEQDLEFWANDKRLPDIILDAFESSGWYSKKSLLVWTTVSDAFPAALFAVCACYLIWNGHYVTINRCLLTQSFLMLLNSLAENLTILPSSYGYDRCLEYLNITSSSDLPDYSFSPTGSCAAMIWSGHCVHTLIAAHMLGCAWAEDHPTTGFPVIGKYIPNRVFNVIKPKTFLLIFLGLLELVFLALAKGHYSVDMLVGIIISILCITNHSLKTIFLIYNPFLKKMIDPDEMRLMMMPHGELLGEARRLREILKERGEGDFS
;
A
#
# COMPACT_ATOMS: atom_id res chain seq x y z
N MET A 1 -36.29 27.46 -64.50
CA MET A 1 -36.58 27.35 -65.94
C MET A 1 -35.31 26.86 -66.60
N SER A 2 -35.17 25.67 -67.17
CA SER A 2 -36.07 24.54 -67.40
C SER A 2 -35.17 23.36 -67.76
N ASP A 3 -35.35 22.21 -67.11
CA ASP A 3 -35.00 20.90 -67.66
C ASP A 3 -35.86 20.66 -68.93
N PRO A 4 -35.42 19.88 -69.94
CA PRO A 4 -35.44 18.42 -69.79
C PRO A 4 -34.44 17.61 -70.67
N SER A 5 -34.13 16.38 -70.28
CA SER A 5 -34.69 15.18 -70.94
C SER A 5 -33.99 13.88 -70.57
N SER A 6 -34.85 12.89 -70.36
CA SER A 6 -34.67 11.53 -69.89
C SER A 6 -34.24 10.54 -70.98
N LYS A 7 -33.29 9.65 -70.66
CA LYS A 7 -33.16 8.26 -71.16
C LYS A 7 -32.61 7.46 -69.95
N GLY A 8 -33.25 6.44 -69.39
CA GLY A 8 -33.96 5.33 -70.03
C GLY A 8 -33.00 4.14 -70.12
N PHE A 9 -32.82 3.43 -69.00
CA PHE A 9 -32.10 2.13 -68.97
C PHE A 9 -32.71 1.25 -67.88
N ASP A 10 -33.39 0.20 -68.32
CA ASP A 10 -33.91 -0.89 -67.47
C ASP A 10 -32.78 -1.90 -67.17
N PRO A 11 -32.83 -2.59 -66.02
CA PRO A 11 -31.78 -3.48 -65.54
C PRO A 11 -31.93 -4.93 -66.08
N PRO A 12 -30.84 -5.71 -66.21
CA PRO A 12 -30.95 -7.14 -66.35
C PRO A 12 -31.18 -7.79 -64.97
N SER A 13 -32.33 -8.47 -64.88
CA SER A 13 -32.63 -9.52 -63.93
C SER A 13 -31.86 -10.79 -64.26
N ASP A 14 -31.06 -11.31 -63.32
CA ASP A 14 -30.70 -12.72 -63.11
C ASP A 14 -29.93 -12.78 -61.77
N ILE A 15 -30.58 -13.17 -60.67
CA ILE A 15 -30.59 -14.53 -60.11
C ILE A 15 -29.18 -15.09 -59.89
N LEU A 16 -28.72 -15.05 -58.63
CA LEU A 16 -28.12 -16.16 -57.90
C LEU A 16 -27.94 -15.75 -56.44
N ASP A 17 -28.73 -16.37 -55.57
CA ASP A 17 -28.64 -16.30 -54.12
C ASP A 17 -27.25 -16.79 -53.63
N PRO A 18 -26.52 -16.03 -52.80
CA PRO A 18 -25.51 -16.62 -51.95
C PRO A 18 -26.18 -17.08 -50.64
N GLU A 19 -26.12 -18.38 -50.45
CA GLU A 19 -26.57 -19.15 -49.29
C GLU A 19 -26.21 -18.47 -47.96
N VAL A 20 -27.23 -18.31 -47.11
CA VAL A 20 -27.09 -18.05 -45.68
C VAL A 20 -26.46 -19.31 -45.05
N PRO A 21 -25.31 -19.25 -44.39
CA PRO A 21 -24.84 -20.37 -43.59
C PRO A 21 -25.76 -20.50 -42.37
N THR A 22 -26.59 -21.54 -42.40
CA THR A 22 -27.28 -22.09 -41.24
C THR A 22 -26.32 -22.23 -40.07
N GLN A 23 -26.68 -21.62 -38.94
CA GLN A 23 -26.07 -21.87 -37.64
C GLN A 23 -26.15 -23.36 -37.32
N SER A 24 -25.02 -24.06 -37.41
CA SER A 24 -24.87 -25.35 -36.76
C SER A 24 -24.65 -25.10 -35.28
N THR A 25 -25.65 -25.45 -34.47
CA THR A 25 -25.48 -25.69 -33.04
C THR A 25 -24.52 -26.86 -32.87
N SER A 26 -23.22 -26.58 -32.75
CA SER A 26 -22.25 -27.54 -32.26
C SER A 26 -22.27 -27.51 -30.73
N THR A 27 -22.79 -28.61 -30.20
CA THR A 27 -22.65 -29.06 -28.83
C THR A 27 -21.19 -28.97 -28.41
N TRP A 28 -20.88 -28.11 -27.45
CA TRP A 28 -19.59 -28.13 -26.75
C TRP A 28 -19.52 -29.40 -25.89
N THR A 29 -18.98 -30.46 -26.48
CA THR A 29 -18.37 -31.55 -25.72
C THR A 29 -17.17 -31.01 -24.96
N SER A 30 -17.27 -31.08 -23.65
CA SER A 30 -16.22 -30.91 -22.65
C SER A 30 -14.87 -31.49 -23.12
N VAL A 31 -13.84 -30.65 -23.15
CA VAL A 31 -12.44 -31.10 -23.22
C VAL A 31 -12.05 -31.69 -21.85
N PRO A 32 -11.31 -32.82 -21.81
CA PRO A 32 -11.15 -33.62 -20.61
C PRO A 32 -10.26 -32.95 -19.57
N ALA A 33 -10.64 -33.07 -18.31
CA ALA A 33 -9.75 -32.91 -17.17
C ALA A 33 -8.52 -33.81 -17.38
N LEU A 34 -7.32 -33.23 -17.24
CA LEU A 34 -6.10 -34.00 -17.10
C LEU A 34 -6.24 -34.91 -15.88
N SER A 35 -6.44 -36.20 -16.16
CA SER A 35 -6.39 -37.30 -15.21
C SER A 35 -4.94 -37.45 -14.72
N ALA A 36 -4.71 -37.06 -13.47
CA ALA A 36 -3.54 -37.49 -12.73
C ALA A 36 -3.66 -39.01 -12.49
N THR A 37 -2.69 -39.74 -13.05
CA THR A 37 -2.48 -41.18 -12.89
C THR A 37 -2.24 -41.52 -11.42
N THR A 38 -3.03 -42.46 -10.89
CA THR A 38 -2.83 -43.08 -9.57
C THR A 38 -2.11 -44.42 -9.68
N ALA A 39 -1.29 -44.71 -8.66
CA ALA A 39 -0.88 -46.01 -8.12
C ALA A 39 0.11 -46.83 -8.99
N ASP A 40 1.19 -47.44 -8.50
CA ASP A 40 1.59 -47.90 -7.16
C ASP A 40 3.12 -47.80 -7.01
N ASP A 41 3.68 -47.60 -5.81
CA ASP A 41 4.04 -48.72 -4.93
C ASP A 41 4.89 -48.31 -3.70
N SER A 42 4.53 -48.91 -2.57
CA SER A 42 5.38 -49.32 -1.44
C SER A 42 6.09 -48.30 -0.50
N THR A 43 5.56 -48.31 0.74
CA THR A 43 6.26 -48.47 2.03
C THR A 43 7.07 -47.33 2.69
N SER A 44 6.53 -46.92 3.85
CA SER A 44 7.16 -46.96 5.19
C SER A 44 7.38 -45.63 5.93
N ASN A 45 6.95 -45.67 7.20
CA ASN A 45 7.48 -44.94 8.37
C ASN A 45 7.22 -43.42 8.51
N ALA A 46 6.24 -43.09 9.37
CA ALA A 46 6.40 -42.18 10.53
C ALA A 46 5.03 -42.07 11.24
N ARG A 47 4.81 -42.68 12.42
CA ARG A 47 5.07 -42.09 13.75
C ARG A 47 4.54 -40.66 13.94
N GLY A 48 3.47 -40.55 14.73
CA GLY A 48 3.30 -39.47 15.70
C GLY A 48 2.22 -38.44 15.39
N SER A 49 0.95 -38.78 15.61
CA SER A 49 -0.07 -37.78 15.96
C SER A 49 -0.79 -38.23 17.23
N GLU A 50 -0.26 -37.79 18.36
CA GLU A 50 -0.90 -37.88 19.67
C GLU A 50 -1.19 -36.43 20.10
N TYR A 51 -2.29 -36.23 20.81
CA TYR A 51 -2.84 -34.96 21.32
C TYR A 51 -3.70 -34.11 20.39
N LEU A 52 -4.94 -34.54 20.21
CA LEU A 52 -6.10 -33.64 20.17
C LEU A 52 -7.30 -34.36 20.80
N ARG A 53 -7.48 -34.20 22.12
CA ARG A 53 -8.78 -34.19 22.81
C ARG A 53 -8.58 -33.91 24.31
N ASP A 54 -9.57 -33.20 24.85
CA ASP A 54 -9.88 -32.98 26.28
C ASP A 54 -9.40 -31.65 26.89
N GLU A 55 -10.25 -30.61 26.80
CA GLU A 55 -11.10 -30.18 27.93
C GLU A 55 -11.76 -28.80 27.65
N PRO A 56 -13.10 -28.69 27.76
CA PRO A 56 -13.79 -27.43 27.96
C PRO A 56 -14.26 -27.35 29.42
N GLN A 57 -13.43 -26.89 30.36
CA GLN A 57 -13.88 -26.67 31.76
C GLN A 57 -12.96 -25.75 32.57
N ALA A 58 -12.92 -24.46 32.21
CA ALA A 58 -12.31 -23.43 33.08
C ALA A 58 -13.03 -22.06 32.97
N MET A 59 -14.37 -22.06 32.97
CA MET A 59 -15.20 -20.87 33.15
C MET A 59 -16.28 -21.13 34.21
N ALA A 60 -15.89 -21.44 35.45
CA ALA A 60 -16.84 -21.49 36.57
C ALA A 60 -16.17 -21.48 37.94
N LYS A 61 -15.15 -20.64 38.20
CA LYS A 61 -14.68 -20.42 39.57
C LYS A 61 -13.78 -19.18 39.74
N LYS A 62 -14.36 -17.98 39.65
CA LYS A 62 -13.78 -16.77 40.27
C LYS A 62 -14.76 -15.61 40.41
N VAL A 63 -16.00 -15.93 40.80
CA VAL A 63 -16.98 -14.96 41.32
C VAL A 63 -17.37 -15.46 42.71
N SER A 64 -16.58 -15.09 43.72
CA SER A 64 -16.92 -15.25 45.16
C SER A 64 -15.75 -14.77 46.04
N ILE A 65 -15.29 -13.53 45.86
CA ILE A 65 -14.58 -12.79 46.94
C ILE A 65 -14.91 -11.30 46.74
N LEU A 66 -16.14 -10.91 47.09
CA LEU A 66 -16.55 -9.51 47.25
C LEU A 66 -17.83 -9.45 48.09
N THR A 67 -17.74 -9.97 49.30
CA THR A 67 -18.70 -9.70 50.37
C THR A 67 -17.94 -9.89 51.67
N ASP A 68 -17.33 -8.81 52.13
CA ASP A 68 -17.20 -8.45 53.55
C ASP A 68 -16.30 -7.23 53.64
N MET A 69 -16.93 -6.06 53.74
CA MET A 69 -16.49 -4.91 54.56
C MET A 69 -17.41 -3.72 54.29
N LYS A 70 -18.67 -3.85 54.74
CA LYS A 70 -19.51 -2.71 55.08
C LYS A 70 -19.99 -2.94 56.49
N GLN A 71 -19.37 -2.28 57.46
CA GLN A 71 -20.07 -1.42 58.43
C GLN A 71 -19.13 -0.87 59.52
N VAL A 72 -19.42 0.40 59.86
CA VAL A 72 -19.09 1.16 61.08
C VAL A 72 -17.64 1.66 61.23
N ARG A 73 -17.42 2.97 61.00
CA ARG A 73 -17.39 3.94 62.12
C ARG A 73 -17.32 5.40 61.67
N ASN A 74 -18.18 6.15 62.35
CA ASN A 74 -18.25 7.60 62.46
C ASN A 74 -16.90 8.26 62.71
N ILE A 75 -16.75 9.41 62.05
CA ILE A 75 -15.78 10.46 62.34
C ILE A 75 -16.13 11.07 63.70
N PRO A 76 -15.13 11.28 64.57
CA PRO A 76 -15.05 12.56 65.25
C PRO A 76 -13.71 13.26 64.98
N SER A 77 -13.85 14.57 64.90
CA SER A 77 -12.84 15.62 64.84
C SER A 77 -11.80 15.59 65.96
N ASN A 78 -10.69 16.28 65.68
CA ASN A 78 -9.65 16.81 66.57
C ASN A 78 -8.52 15.86 66.98
N GLY A 79 -7.36 16.12 66.40
CA GLY A 79 -6.07 15.59 66.85
C GLY A 79 -4.94 16.22 66.05
N SER A 80 -4.33 17.25 66.63
CA SER A 80 -3.08 17.88 66.19
C SER A 80 -1.97 16.84 66.01
N LEU A 81 -1.45 16.69 64.79
CA LEU A 81 -0.25 15.91 64.50
C LEU A 81 1.00 16.80 64.56
N PRO A 82 2.12 16.30 65.11
CA PRO A 82 3.34 17.09 65.29
C PRO A 82 4.14 17.21 63.99
N ASN A 83 4.88 18.32 63.91
CA ASN A 83 5.84 18.66 62.86
C ASN A 83 6.82 17.50 62.60
N LEU A 84 6.74 16.91 61.40
CA LEU A 84 7.82 16.13 60.81
C LEU A 84 8.74 17.06 60.00
N PRO A 85 10.07 16.89 60.06
CA PRO A 85 11.01 17.76 59.40
C PRO A 85 10.93 17.61 57.88
N ASN A 86 11.02 18.75 57.20
CA ASN A 86 11.09 18.89 55.75
C ASN A 86 12.14 17.96 55.14
N ALA A 87 11.71 16.82 54.59
CA ALA A 87 12.50 16.06 53.64
C ALA A 87 12.57 16.88 52.34
N PRO A 88 13.76 17.10 51.75
CA PRO A 88 13.89 17.87 50.54
C PRO A 88 13.14 17.16 49.42
N SER A 89 12.10 17.82 48.90
CA SER A 89 11.38 17.39 47.71
C SER A 89 12.35 17.40 46.52
N ARG A 90 13.00 16.26 46.26
CA ARG A 90 13.54 15.94 44.93
C ARG A 90 12.34 15.83 44.01
N ARG A 91 11.95 16.98 43.44
CA ARG A 91 10.97 17.08 42.35
C ARG A 91 11.38 16.08 41.27
N SER A 92 10.46 15.18 41.00
CA SER A 92 10.43 14.21 39.91
C SER A 92 10.28 14.89 38.54
N SER A 93 11.22 15.75 38.18
CA SER A 93 11.29 16.35 36.84
C SER A 93 11.71 15.35 35.75
N SER A 94 12.04 14.10 36.08
CA SER A 94 12.57 13.12 35.11
C SER A 94 11.53 12.21 34.46
N LEU A 95 10.25 12.23 34.88
CA LEU A 95 9.22 11.31 34.36
C LEU A 95 8.15 12.00 33.50
N ARG A 96 8.18 13.34 33.40
CA ARG A 96 7.33 14.08 32.47
C ARG A 96 7.88 14.13 31.04
N GLU A 97 9.12 13.69 30.83
CA GLU A 97 9.77 13.62 29.50
C GLU A 97 9.50 12.31 28.74
N MET A 98 8.76 11.35 29.31
CA MET A 98 8.50 10.06 28.65
C MET A 98 7.29 10.06 27.69
N ASN A 99 6.52 11.14 27.62
CA ASN A 99 5.29 11.18 26.81
C ASN A 99 5.24 12.33 25.79
N ASP A 100 6.33 13.09 25.65
CA ASP A 100 6.50 14.01 24.55
C ASP A 100 7.00 13.22 23.34
N GLY A 101 6.20 13.23 22.27
CA GLY A 101 6.54 12.66 20.97
C GLY A 101 7.99 13.01 20.62
N ILE A 102 8.76 11.96 20.40
CA ILE A 102 10.20 11.98 20.20
C ILE A 102 10.48 12.80 18.94
N LYS A 103 10.65 14.12 19.09
CA LYS A 103 11.43 14.87 18.11
C LYS A 103 12.82 14.28 18.16
N LEU A 104 13.18 13.55 17.11
CA LEU A 104 14.52 13.07 16.81
C LEU A 104 15.48 14.25 16.47
N THR A 105 15.25 15.43 17.05
CA THR A 105 16.20 16.53 17.08
C THR A 105 17.35 16.10 17.97
N THR A 106 18.40 15.53 17.36
CA THR A 106 19.69 15.26 18.01
C THR A 106 19.56 14.52 19.34
N LYS A 107 18.79 13.42 19.38
CA LYS A 107 18.85 12.53 20.53
C LYS A 107 20.27 11.97 20.60
N LEU A 108 20.95 12.32 21.68
CA LEU A 108 22.15 11.65 22.10
C LEU A 108 21.77 10.17 22.34
N VAL A 109 22.20 9.26 21.47
CA VAL A 109 22.05 7.83 21.77
C VAL A 109 23.17 7.52 22.75
N ASN A 110 22.83 7.13 23.98
CA ASN A 110 23.78 6.93 25.08
C ASN A 110 24.64 8.17 25.44
N GLY A 111 24.12 9.39 25.24
CA GLY A 111 24.90 10.60 25.55
C GLY A 111 25.85 11.05 24.43
N GLU A 112 25.87 10.38 23.28
CA GLU A 112 26.72 10.75 22.12
C GLU A 112 25.91 11.29 20.93
N GLU A 113 26.41 12.36 20.30
CA GLU A 113 25.79 12.90 19.10
C GLU A 113 26.00 11.96 17.91
N ILE A 114 24.90 11.62 17.23
CA ILE A 114 24.97 10.79 16.03
C ILE A 114 25.77 11.53 14.95
N SER A 115 26.94 10.99 14.60
CA SER A 115 27.80 11.51 13.54
C SER A 115 27.04 11.71 12.22
N MET A 116 27.33 12.81 11.52
CA MET A 116 26.79 13.11 10.20
C MET A 116 27.03 11.97 9.20
N LYS A 117 28.17 11.27 9.30
CA LYS A 117 28.47 10.10 8.47
C LYS A 117 27.43 9.00 8.64
N THR A 118 27.00 8.72 9.87
CA THR A 118 25.98 7.70 10.15
C THR A 118 24.62 8.12 9.58
N LYS A 119 24.23 9.38 9.75
CA LYS A 119 22.97 9.94 9.19
C LYS A 119 22.93 9.83 7.66
N VAL A 120 24.01 10.20 6.98
CA VAL A 120 24.14 10.08 5.52
C VAL A 120 24.02 8.62 5.10
N LEU A 121 24.79 7.71 5.70
CA LEU A 121 24.76 6.30 5.34
C LEU A 121 23.40 5.64 5.62
N ALA A 122 22.70 6.05 6.67
CA ALA A 122 21.35 5.57 6.96
C ALA A 122 20.33 5.93 5.87
N VAL A 123 20.54 7.02 5.12
CA VAL A 123 19.69 7.41 3.99
C VAL A 123 20.21 6.85 2.67
N THR A 124 21.53 6.87 2.44
CA THR A 124 22.13 6.45 1.18
C THR A 124 21.84 4.98 0.84
N ILE A 125 21.89 4.07 1.81
CA ILE A 125 21.62 2.65 1.55
C ILE A 125 20.23 2.42 0.97
N PRO A 126 19.13 2.79 1.66
CA PRO A 126 17.79 2.53 1.13
C PRO A 126 17.50 3.36 -0.13
N LEU A 127 18.12 4.53 -0.29
CA LEU A 127 18.02 5.31 -1.54
C LEU A 127 18.66 4.56 -2.71
N THR A 128 19.88 4.06 -2.55
CA THR A 128 20.56 3.26 -3.59
C THR A 128 19.76 2.02 -3.94
N THR A 129 19.22 1.31 -2.94
CA THR A 129 18.33 0.16 -3.18
C THR A 129 17.12 0.57 -4.03
N CYS A 130 16.48 1.69 -3.71
CA CYS A 130 15.34 2.21 -4.46
C CYS A 130 15.71 2.59 -5.90
N LEU A 131 16.86 3.23 -6.12
CA LEU A 131 17.34 3.59 -7.46
C LEU A 131 17.65 2.34 -8.30
N VAL A 132 18.30 1.33 -7.70
CA VAL A 132 18.56 0.06 -8.38
C VAL A 132 17.26 -0.66 -8.73
N SER A 133 16.30 -0.72 -7.81
CA SER A 133 14.98 -1.31 -8.07
C SER A 133 14.21 -0.55 -9.16
N ASN A 134 14.29 0.78 -9.21
CA ASN A 134 13.68 1.59 -10.28
C ASN A 134 14.31 1.24 -11.63
N PHE A 135 15.64 1.17 -11.67
CA PHE A 135 16.37 0.82 -12.89
C PHE A 135 15.98 -0.57 -13.41
N ILE A 136 15.89 -1.56 -12.51
CA ILE A 136 15.43 -2.91 -12.85
C ILE A 136 14.01 -2.85 -13.40
N TYR A 137 13.10 -2.16 -12.71
CA TYR A 137 11.71 -2.00 -13.15
C TYR A 137 11.61 -1.40 -14.56
N MET A 138 12.25 -0.25 -14.79
CA MET A 138 12.26 0.43 -16.10
C MET A 138 12.84 -0.45 -17.21
N SER A 139 13.85 -1.27 -16.89
CA SER A 139 14.44 -2.21 -17.86
C SER A 139 13.49 -3.36 -18.20
N MET A 140 12.72 -3.84 -17.22
CA MET A 140 11.78 -4.95 -17.40
C MET A 140 10.43 -4.50 -18.00
N SER A 141 10.00 -3.26 -17.81
CA SER A 141 8.77 -2.73 -18.42
C SER A 141 8.85 -2.71 -19.96
N GLY A 142 10.03 -2.47 -20.53
CA GLY A 142 10.23 -2.55 -21.98
C GLY A 142 9.95 -3.94 -22.56
N PHE A 143 10.31 -4.99 -21.82
CA PHE A 143 10.02 -6.37 -22.19
C PHE A 143 8.52 -6.66 -22.18
N ALA A 144 7.83 -6.34 -21.08
CA ALA A 144 6.39 -6.56 -20.96
C ALA A 144 5.60 -5.83 -22.07
N GLN A 145 6.03 -4.62 -22.40
CA GLN A 145 5.45 -3.82 -23.47
C GLN A 145 5.60 -4.46 -24.85
N ARG A 146 6.81 -4.94 -25.17
CA ARG A 146 7.07 -5.64 -26.43
C ARG A 146 6.20 -6.89 -26.55
N THR A 147 6.21 -7.73 -25.52
CA THR A 147 5.43 -8.97 -25.51
C THR A 147 3.93 -8.70 -25.64
N TYR A 148 3.41 -7.65 -25.02
CA TYR A 148 2.02 -7.22 -25.21
C TYR A 148 1.73 -6.86 -26.69
N LEU A 149 2.55 -6.00 -27.30
CA LEU A 149 2.34 -5.55 -28.68
C LEU A 149 2.40 -6.72 -29.67
N GLU A 150 3.40 -7.60 -29.52
CA GLU A 150 3.54 -8.82 -30.33
C GLU A 150 2.34 -9.75 -30.16
N PHE A 151 1.85 -9.92 -28.92
CA PHE A 151 0.68 -10.76 -28.63
C PHE A 151 -0.59 -10.23 -29.31
N VAL A 152 -0.87 -8.92 -29.24
CA VAL A 152 -2.06 -8.34 -29.88
C VAL A 152 -1.96 -8.40 -31.41
N GLU A 153 -0.78 -8.19 -31.98
CA GLU A 153 -0.57 -8.24 -33.43
C GLU A 153 -0.75 -9.65 -34.00
N GLN A 154 -0.39 -10.69 -33.24
CA GLN A 154 -0.57 -12.09 -33.66
C GLN A 154 -2.05 -12.52 -33.69
N ASP A 155 -2.88 -11.99 -32.79
CA ASP A 155 -4.31 -12.35 -32.64
C ASP A 155 -5.26 -11.17 -32.94
N LEU A 156 -4.93 -10.36 -33.95
CA LEU A 156 -5.69 -9.17 -34.34
C LEU A 156 -7.19 -9.43 -34.58
N GLU A 157 -7.56 -10.61 -35.09
CA GLU A 157 -8.96 -10.99 -35.32
C GLU A 157 -9.76 -11.16 -34.02
N PHE A 158 -9.16 -11.70 -32.95
CA PHE A 158 -9.81 -11.88 -31.66
C PHE A 158 -10.03 -10.53 -30.94
N TRP A 159 -9.09 -9.59 -31.10
CA TRP A 159 -9.11 -8.28 -30.46
C TRP A 159 -9.80 -7.18 -31.30
N ALA A 160 -10.34 -7.51 -32.49
CA ALA A 160 -10.71 -6.55 -33.52
C ALA A 160 -11.77 -5.49 -33.18
N ASN A 161 -12.58 -5.67 -32.12
CA ASN A 161 -13.74 -4.80 -31.84
C ASN A 161 -13.68 -3.98 -30.54
N ASP A 162 -12.77 -4.31 -29.63
CA ASP A 162 -12.38 -3.44 -28.53
C ASP A 162 -11.13 -4.10 -27.93
N LYS A 163 -9.96 -3.55 -28.24
CA LYS A 163 -8.63 -4.16 -27.95
C LYS A 163 -8.25 -4.07 -26.46
N ARG A 164 -9.25 -4.11 -25.57
CA ARG A 164 -9.14 -4.00 -24.09
C ARG A 164 -10.18 -4.90 -23.42
N LEU A 165 -9.92 -5.28 -22.16
CA LEU A 165 -10.87 -6.02 -21.35
C LEU A 165 -12.02 -5.09 -20.89
N PRO A 166 -13.25 -5.62 -20.70
CA PRO A 166 -14.37 -4.84 -20.20
C PRO A 166 -14.10 -4.37 -18.76
N ASP A 167 -14.49 -3.13 -18.45
CA ASP A 167 -14.34 -2.54 -17.11
C ASP A 167 -15.51 -1.62 -16.81
N ILE A 168 -16.41 -2.08 -15.94
CA ILE A 168 -17.67 -1.40 -15.62
C ILE A 168 -17.45 0.07 -15.21
N ILE A 169 -16.37 0.36 -14.48
CA ILE A 169 -16.10 1.73 -14.03
C ILE A 169 -15.64 2.56 -15.22
N LEU A 170 -14.64 2.09 -15.98
CA LEU A 170 -14.11 2.84 -17.12
C LEU A 170 -15.15 3.01 -18.24
N ASP A 171 -15.98 2.00 -18.46
CA ASP A 171 -17.03 1.98 -19.49
C ASP A 171 -18.19 2.92 -19.13
N ALA A 172 -18.56 3.00 -17.85
CA ALA A 172 -19.54 3.98 -17.36
C ALA A 172 -19.03 5.42 -17.55
N PHE A 173 -17.73 5.63 -17.29
CA PHE A 173 -17.08 6.90 -17.54
C PHE A 173 -17.06 7.24 -19.04
N GLU A 174 -16.74 6.29 -19.91
CA GLU A 174 -16.74 6.49 -21.36
C GLU A 174 -18.09 6.94 -21.91
N SER A 175 -19.14 6.21 -21.54
CA SER A 175 -20.51 6.47 -21.97
C SER A 175 -21.05 7.83 -21.51
N SER A 176 -20.46 8.43 -20.47
CA SER A 176 -20.85 9.75 -19.97
C SER A 176 -20.42 10.92 -20.88
N GLY A 177 -19.53 10.69 -21.85
CA GLY A 177 -19.05 11.75 -22.77
C GLY A 177 -18.07 12.74 -22.14
N TRP A 178 -17.56 12.47 -20.93
CA TRP A 178 -16.58 13.32 -20.23
C TRP A 178 -15.17 13.30 -20.83
N TYR A 179 -14.99 12.59 -21.95
CA TYR A 179 -13.69 12.26 -22.52
C TYR A 179 -13.45 12.95 -23.86
N SER A 180 -12.37 13.74 -23.90
CA SER A 180 -11.75 14.20 -25.14
C SER A 180 -10.29 13.71 -25.15
N LYS A 181 -9.69 13.51 -26.34
CA LYS A 181 -8.26 13.14 -26.41
C LYS A 181 -7.35 14.10 -25.63
N LYS A 182 -7.68 15.40 -25.61
CA LYS A 182 -6.92 16.42 -24.86
C LYS A 182 -7.06 16.27 -23.34
N SER A 183 -8.27 16.06 -22.83
CA SER A 183 -8.46 15.88 -21.38
C SER A 183 -7.78 14.62 -20.87
N LEU A 184 -7.77 13.58 -21.70
CA LEU A 184 -7.16 12.30 -21.40
C LEU A 184 -5.64 12.39 -21.18
N LEU A 185 -4.92 13.06 -22.10
CA LEU A 185 -3.47 13.30 -21.97
C LEU A 185 -3.13 14.09 -20.70
N VAL A 186 -3.94 15.11 -20.38
CA VAL A 186 -3.77 15.89 -19.15
C VAL A 186 -3.95 15.01 -17.92
N TRP A 187 -5.00 14.19 -17.87
CA TRP A 187 -5.23 13.31 -16.73
C TRP A 187 -4.15 12.23 -16.57
N THR A 188 -3.65 11.64 -17.66
CA THR A 188 -2.49 10.75 -17.62
C THR A 188 -1.27 11.47 -17.03
N THR A 189 -0.98 12.68 -17.49
CA THR A 189 0.16 13.47 -16.96
C THR A 189 -0.02 13.76 -15.47
N VAL A 190 -1.23 14.10 -15.03
CA VAL A 190 -1.54 14.39 -13.63
C VAL A 190 -1.42 13.13 -12.77
N SER A 191 -1.99 12.01 -13.20
CA SER A 191 -1.86 10.74 -12.47
C SER A 191 -0.41 10.31 -12.37
N ASP A 192 0.41 10.47 -13.42
CA ASP A 192 1.82 10.09 -13.37
C ASP A 192 2.64 11.01 -12.45
N ALA A 193 2.37 12.32 -12.48
CA ALA A 193 3.11 13.30 -11.70
C ALA A 193 2.73 13.28 -10.21
N PHE A 194 1.49 12.93 -9.86
CA PHE A 194 0.98 13.06 -8.50
C PHE A 194 1.69 12.15 -7.48
N PRO A 195 1.85 10.83 -7.70
CA PRO A 195 2.60 9.97 -6.80
C PRO A 195 4.06 10.42 -6.65
N ALA A 196 4.69 10.86 -7.73
CA ALA A 196 6.08 11.35 -7.72
C ALA A 196 6.22 12.64 -6.90
N ALA A 197 5.32 13.60 -7.09
CA ALA A 197 5.28 14.84 -6.32
C ALA A 197 5.01 14.56 -4.83
N LEU A 198 4.08 13.65 -4.52
CA LEU A 198 3.77 13.26 -3.15
C LEU A 198 4.97 12.57 -2.48
N PHE A 199 5.68 11.70 -3.18
CA PHE A 199 6.92 11.10 -2.70
C PHE A 199 8.01 12.14 -2.46
N ALA A 200 8.17 13.11 -3.35
CA ALA A 200 9.14 14.19 -3.18
C ALA A 200 8.83 15.02 -1.93
N VAL A 201 7.56 15.41 -1.74
CA VAL A 201 7.10 16.12 -0.53
C VAL A 201 7.34 15.28 0.72
N CYS A 202 7.00 13.99 0.68
CA CYS A 202 7.25 13.06 1.78
C CYS A 202 8.74 12.96 2.11
N ALA A 203 9.60 12.74 1.12
CA ALA A 203 11.04 12.65 1.31
C ALA A 203 11.61 13.95 1.89
N CYS A 204 11.24 15.11 1.34
CA CYS A 204 11.65 16.41 1.88
C CYS A 204 11.22 16.59 3.34
N TYR A 205 9.96 16.29 3.67
CA TYR A 205 9.45 16.39 5.04
C TYR A 205 10.20 15.46 6.00
N LEU A 206 10.41 14.20 5.62
CA LEU A 206 11.08 13.21 6.45
C LEU A 206 12.56 13.56 6.66
N ILE A 207 13.26 14.01 5.63
CA ILE A 207 14.67 14.44 5.73
C ILE A 207 14.79 15.69 6.61
N TRP A 208 13.91 16.68 6.38
CA TRP A 208 13.91 17.94 7.13
C TRP A 208 13.71 17.72 8.63
N ASN A 209 12.81 16.81 9.01
CA ASN A 209 12.51 16.51 10.41
C ASN A 209 13.36 15.37 11.01
N GLY A 210 14.28 14.77 10.24
CA GLY A 210 15.19 13.74 10.76
C GLY A 210 14.53 12.38 11.03
N HIS A 211 13.48 12.03 10.28
CA HIS A 211 12.72 10.77 10.43
C HIS A 211 13.41 9.58 9.73
N TYR A 212 14.67 9.30 10.07
CA TYR A 212 15.52 8.33 9.35
C TYR A 212 14.95 6.90 9.30
N VAL A 213 14.28 6.45 10.36
CA VAL A 213 13.63 5.13 10.40
C VAL A 213 12.49 5.07 9.39
N THR A 214 11.68 6.12 9.33
CA THR A 214 10.56 6.25 8.40
C THR A 214 11.05 6.38 6.96
N ILE A 215 12.13 7.14 6.70
CA ILE A 215 12.78 7.21 5.37
C ILE A 215 13.16 5.81 4.88
N ASN A 216 13.87 5.06 5.71
CA ASN A 216 14.32 3.71 5.34
C ASN A 216 13.16 2.76 5.10
N ARG A 217 12.13 2.77 5.96
CA ARG A 217 10.92 1.99 5.75
C ARG A 217 10.22 2.37 4.45
N CYS A 218 10.07 3.67 4.19
CA CYS A 218 9.44 4.20 2.99
C CYS A 218 10.15 3.72 1.72
N LEU A 219 11.47 3.97 1.63
CA LEU A 219 12.28 3.65 0.46
C LEU A 219 12.43 2.14 0.23
N LEU A 220 12.61 1.33 1.27
CA LEU A 220 12.71 -0.13 1.12
C LEU A 220 11.36 -0.77 0.79
N THR A 221 10.25 -0.27 1.35
CA THR A 221 8.90 -0.73 0.96
C THR A 221 8.63 -0.41 -0.51
N GLN A 222 8.98 0.80 -0.94
CA GLN A 222 8.90 1.22 -2.34
C GLN A 222 9.75 0.32 -3.25
N SER A 223 11.01 0.07 -2.86
CA SER A 223 11.93 -0.80 -3.60
C SER A 223 11.37 -2.21 -3.78
N PHE A 224 10.89 -2.80 -2.69
CA PHE A 224 10.29 -4.14 -2.68
C PHE A 224 9.06 -4.22 -3.59
N LEU A 225 8.15 -3.25 -3.48
CA LEU A 225 6.92 -3.26 -4.27
C LEU A 225 7.16 -2.99 -5.75
N MET A 226 8.16 -2.18 -6.09
CA MET A 226 8.54 -1.94 -7.48
C MET A 226 9.17 -3.17 -8.13
N LEU A 227 9.99 -3.94 -7.39
CA LEU A 227 10.49 -5.23 -7.87
C LEU A 227 9.36 -6.25 -8.04
N LEU A 228 8.43 -6.31 -7.08
CA LEU A 228 7.24 -7.16 -7.23
C LEU A 228 6.38 -6.73 -8.41
N ASN A 229 6.24 -5.43 -8.65
CA ASN A 229 5.49 -4.89 -9.78
C ASN A 229 6.15 -5.30 -11.10
N SER A 230 7.48 -5.15 -11.18
CA SER A 230 8.30 -5.63 -12.30
C SER A 230 8.03 -7.09 -12.62
N LEU A 231 8.02 -7.95 -11.60
CA LEU A 231 7.76 -9.38 -11.76
C LEU A 231 6.32 -9.64 -12.21
N ALA A 232 5.34 -9.01 -11.57
CA ALA A 232 3.93 -9.18 -11.93
C ALA A 232 3.67 -8.74 -13.37
N GLU A 233 4.18 -7.58 -13.77
CA GLU A 233 4.01 -7.03 -15.12
C GLU A 233 4.57 -7.96 -16.20
N ASN A 234 5.72 -8.60 -15.93
CA ASN A 234 6.34 -9.52 -16.88
C ASN A 234 5.72 -10.92 -16.90
N LEU A 235 5.11 -11.35 -15.78
CA LEU A 235 4.47 -12.67 -15.68
C LEU A 235 3.03 -12.68 -16.18
N THR A 236 2.35 -11.54 -16.13
CA THR A 236 0.88 -11.51 -16.23
C THR A 236 0.35 -10.58 -17.30
N ILE A 237 1.23 -10.12 -18.20
CA ILE A 237 0.97 -9.22 -19.32
C ILE A 237 -0.49 -9.25 -19.77
N LEU A 238 -1.22 -8.18 -19.49
CA LEU A 238 -2.63 -8.02 -19.86
C LEU A 238 -2.79 -6.97 -20.96
N PRO A 239 -3.86 -7.07 -21.78
CA PRO A 239 -4.19 -6.03 -22.71
C PRO A 239 -4.36 -4.68 -22.03
N SER A 240 -3.72 -3.66 -22.58
CA SER A 240 -3.80 -2.30 -22.06
C SER A 240 -5.26 -1.86 -21.87
N SER A 241 -5.57 -1.25 -20.73
CA SER A 241 -6.85 -0.57 -20.47
C SER A 241 -7.11 0.57 -21.46
N TYR A 242 -6.05 1.08 -22.07
CA TYR A 242 -6.06 2.08 -23.13
C TYR A 242 -6.45 1.52 -24.50
N GLY A 243 -6.36 0.21 -24.69
CA GLY A 243 -6.37 -0.43 -26.00
C GLY A 243 -5.03 -0.28 -26.74
N TYR A 244 -4.82 -1.16 -27.71
CA TYR A 244 -3.56 -1.25 -28.47
C TYR A 244 -3.22 0.04 -29.24
N ASP A 245 -4.19 0.64 -29.95
CA ASP A 245 -3.93 1.84 -30.77
C ASP A 245 -3.44 3.02 -29.92
N ARG A 246 -3.94 3.14 -28.70
CA ARG A 246 -3.49 4.17 -27.76
C ARG A 246 -2.16 3.81 -27.11
N CYS A 247 -1.83 2.54 -26.93
CA CYS A 247 -0.47 2.16 -26.53
C CYS A 247 0.55 2.58 -27.60
N LEU A 248 0.24 2.39 -28.89
CA LEU A 248 1.09 2.88 -29.99
C LEU A 248 1.22 4.41 -29.96
N GLU A 249 0.11 5.14 -29.74
CA GLU A 249 0.11 6.60 -29.59
C GLU A 249 0.95 7.07 -28.39
N TYR A 250 0.84 6.39 -27.24
CA TYR A 250 1.61 6.69 -26.04
C TYR A 250 3.11 6.48 -26.25
N LEU A 251 3.48 5.42 -26.96
CA LEU A 251 4.86 5.11 -27.32
C LEU A 251 5.39 5.95 -28.47
N ASN A 252 4.52 6.66 -29.18
CA ASN A 252 4.83 7.39 -30.41
C ASN A 252 5.47 6.46 -31.48
N ILE A 253 4.87 5.28 -31.68
CA ILE A 253 5.26 4.29 -32.70
C ILE A 253 4.06 3.88 -33.56
N THR A 254 4.30 3.20 -34.69
CA THR A 254 3.22 2.76 -35.60
C THR A 254 2.96 1.25 -35.58
N SER A 255 3.94 0.43 -35.21
CA SER A 255 3.79 -1.01 -34.99
C SER A 255 4.82 -1.53 -33.96
N SER A 256 4.65 -2.76 -33.48
CA SER A 256 5.57 -3.41 -32.54
C SER A 256 7.01 -3.47 -33.07
N SER A 257 7.19 -3.59 -34.40
CA SER A 257 8.49 -3.63 -35.07
C SER A 257 9.30 -2.34 -34.94
N ASP A 258 8.64 -1.23 -34.62
CA ASP A 258 9.30 0.07 -34.40
C ASP A 258 9.87 0.20 -32.98
N LEU A 259 9.52 -0.74 -32.08
CA LEU A 259 10.04 -0.77 -30.73
C LEU A 259 11.51 -1.23 -30.76
N PRO A 260 12.47 -0.43 -30.25
CA PRO A 260 13.86 -0.88 -30.18
C PRO A 260 13.97 -2.13 -29.30
N ASP A 261 14.88 -3.05 -29.66
CA ASP A 261 15.08 -4.34 -28.97
C ASP A 261 15.29 -4.19 -27.45
N TYR A 262 15.84 -3.04 -27.05
CA TYR A 262 15.94 -2.60 -25.67
C TYR A 262 15.34 -1.20 -25.55
N SER A 263 14.08 -1.11 -25.13
CA SER A 263 13.45 0.15 -24.78
C SER A 263 13.56 0.38 -23.26
N PHE A 264 14.16 1.51 -22.88
CA PHE A 264 14.11 2.00 -21.52
C PHE A 264 12.93 2.97 -21.43
N SER A 265 11.85 2.58 -20.75
CA SER A 265 10.69 3.46 -20.58
C SER A 265 10.70 4.09 -19.20
N PRO A 266 11.04 5.39 -19.09
CA PRO A 266 11.13 6.02 -17.79
C PRO A 266 9.79 6.26 -17.11
N THR A 267 8.70 6.21 -17.88
CA THR A 267 7.33 6.41 -17.40
C THR A 267 6.59 5.09 -17.18
N GLY A 268 7.27 3.93 -17.30
CA GLY A 268 6.65 2.60 -17.19
C GLY A 268 6.11 2.09 -18.53
N SER A 269 5.42 0.95 -18.53
CA SER A 269 4.82 0.40 -19.76
C SER A 269 3.40 0.91 -20.00
N CYS A 270 2.95 0.82 -21.25
CA CYS A 270 1.54 0.99 -21.60
C CYS A 270 0.69 -0.26 -21.28
N ALA A 271 1.32 -1.39 -20.95
CA ALA A 271 0.62 -2.66 -20.76
C ALA A 271 -0.13 -2.63 -19.42
N ALA A 272 -1.35 -3.18 -19.40
CA ALA A 272 -2.08 -3.26 -18.14
C ALA A 272 -1.43 -4.31 -17.24
N MET A 273 -1.57 -4.11 -15.93
CA MET A 273 -0.85 -4.89 -14.90
C MET A 273 -1.87 -5.40 -13.90
N ILE A 274 -1.62 -6.54 -13.24
CA ILE A 274 -2.50 -7.06 -12.18
C ILE A 274 -2.74 -6.07 -11.02
N TRP A 275 -1.87 -5.07 -10.83
CA TRP A 275 -2.13 -3.98 -9.90
C TRP A 275 -1.57 -2.64 -10.34
N SER A 276 -2.15 -1.54 -9.88
CA SER A 276 -1.69 -0.17 -10.20
C SER A 276 -0.55 0.28 -9.28
N GLY A 277 0.62 0.55 -9.85
CA GLY A 277 1.77 1.13 -9.14
C GLY A 277 1.48 2.52 -8.58
N HIS A 278 0.69 3.33 -9.28
CA HIS A 278 0.30 4.69 -8.85
C HIS A 278 -0.45 4.70 -7.53
N CYS A 279 -1.45 3.82 -7.38
CA CYS A 279 -2.17 3.61 -6.11
C CYS A 279 -1.18 3.23 -5.01
N VAL A 280 -0.29 2.28 -5.30
CA VAL A 280 0.67 1.78 -4.32
C VAL A 280 1.60 2.87 -3.83
N HIS A 281 2.20 3.60 -4.77
CA HIS A 281 3.15 4.67 -4.50
C HIS A 281 2.49 5.80 -3.69
N THR A 282 1.29 6.20 -4.07
CA THR A 282 0.52 7.23 -3.37
C THR A 282 0.21 6.82 -1.93
N LEU A 283 -0.29 5.60 -1.72
CA LEU A 283 -0.67 5.11 -0.39
C LEU A 283 0.53 4.99 0.55
N ILE A 284 1.68 4.53 0.06
CA ILE A 284 2.92 4.45 0.84
C ILE A 284 3.36 5.84 1.26
N ALA A 285 3.48 6.78 0.31
CA ALA A 285 3.93 8.13 0.59
C ALA A 285 2.98 8.84 1.58
N ALA A 286 1.67 8.72 1.36
CA ALA A 286 0.63 9.24 2.25
C ALA A 286 0.70 8.64 3.67
N HIS A 287 0.89 7.32 3.76
CA HIS A 287 1.01 6.64 5.05
C HIS A 287 2.24 7.10 5.83
N MET A 288 3.40 7.13 5.17
CA MET A 288 4.67 7.48 5.80
C MET A 288 4.68 8.95 6.23
N LEU A 289 4.16 9.85 5.38
CA LEU A 289 3.98 11.26 5.72
C LEU A 289 3.06 11.42 6.92
N GLY A 290 1.92 10.71 6.95
CA GLY A 290 0.99 10.80 8.06
C GLY A 290 1.48 10.15 9.36
N CYS A 291 2.36 9.16 9.29
CA CYS A 291 3.04 8.61 10.46
C CYS A 291 4.02 9.62 11.05
N ALA A 292 4.88 10.21 10.22
CA ALA A 292 5.83 11.22 10.65
C ALA A 292 5.12 12.48 11.18
N TRP A 293 4.04 12.90 10.53
CA TRP A 293 3.22 14.01 11.01
C TRP A 293 2.67 13.75 12.42
N ALA A 294 2.13 12.55 12.64
CA ALA A 294 1.56 12.17 13.94
C ALA A 294 2.63 12.05 15.04
N GLU A 295 3.87 11.71 14.69
CA GLU A 295 5.02 11.69 15.60
C GLU A 295 5.44 13.11 16.01
N ASP A 296 5.49 14.03 15.05
CA ASP A 296 5.85 15.44 15.31
C ASP A 296 4.74 16.22 16.05
N HIS A 297 3.49 15.80 15.90
CA HIS A 297 2.30 16.47 16.43
C HIS A 297 1.38 15.49 17.18
N PRO A 298 1.81 14.94 18.34
CA PRO A 298 1.04 13.91 19.04
C PRO A 298 -0.26 14.42 19.68
N THR A 299 -0.31 15.71 20.03
CA THR A 299 -1.42 16.34 20.79
C THR A 299 -2.31 17.25 19.96
N THR A 300 -1.84 17.67 18.79
CA THR A 300 -2.57 18.52 17.86
C THR A 300 -2.75 17.72 16.59
N GLY A 301 -3.99 17.52 16.14
CA GLY A 301 -4.27 16.83 14.87
C GLY A 301 -3.72 17.61 13.67
N PHE A 302 -4.52 17.83 12.62
CA PHE A 302 -4.11 18.76 11.58
C PHE A 302 -4.25 20.21 12.09
N PRO A 303 -3.17 20.99 12.31
CA PRO A 303 -3.24 22.30 12.95
C PRO A 303 -4.01 23.33 12.13
N VAL A 304 -4.02 23.21 10.80
CA VAL A 304 -4.75 24.12 9.90
C VAL A 304 -6.25 23.81 9.88
N ILE A 305 -6.62 22.53 9.95
CA ILE A 305 -8.01 22.06 9.86
C ILE A 305 -8.68 22.01 11.25
N GLY A 306 -7.90 21.73 12.30
CA GLY A 306 -8.35 21.62 13.70
C GLY A 306 -8.88 22.93 14.29
N LYS A 307 -8.64 24.07 13.64
CA LYS A 307 -9.30 25.32 14.01
C LYS A 307 -10.79 25.34 13.64
N TYR A 308 -11.19 24.55 12.64
CA TYR A 308 -12.56 24.53 12.09
C TYR A 308 -13.28 23.21 12.33
N ILE A 309 -12.54 22.10 12.51
CA ILE A 309 -13.11 20.79 12.81
C ILE A 309 -12.94 20.52 14.31
N PRO A 310 -14.03 20.27 15.05
CA PRO A 310 -13.96 20.04 16.49
C PRO A 310 -13.04 18.87 16.83
N ASN A 311 -12.17 19.05 17.83
CA ASN A 311 -11.15 18.09 18.30
C ASN A 311 -11.65 16.65 18.51
N ARG A 312 -12.96 16.44 18.68
CA ARG A 312 -13.56 15.10 18.77
C ARG A 312 -13.35 14.24 17.52
N VAL A 313 -13.30 14.82 16.32
CA VAL A 313 -13.15 14.05 15.08
C VAL A 313 -11.70 13.54 14.91
N PHE A 314 -10.71 14.36 15.28
CA PHE A 314 -9.30 13.99 15.20
C PHE A 314 -8.85 13.02 16.30
N ASN A 315 -9.58 12.93 17.41
CA ASN A 315 -9.40 11.84 18.37
C ASN A 315 -9.85 10.48 17.81
N VAL A 316 -10.72 10.46 16.78
CA VAL A 316 -11.22 9.22 16.17
C VAL A 316 -10.38 8.81 14.96
N ILE A 317 -10.03 9.75 14.08
CA ILE A 317 -9.28 9.45 12.85
C ILE A 317 -7.84 9.95 12.97
N LYS A 318 -6.90 9.01 13.01
CA LYS A 318 -5.46 9.31 13.06
C LYS A 318 -5.01 9.99 11.74
N PRO A 319 -4.06 10.94 11.77
CA PRO A 319 -3.58 11.65 10.57
C PRO A 319 -3.14 10.72 9.44
N LYS A 320 -2.41 9.65 9.77
CA LYS A 320 -2.01 8.61 8.81
C LYS A 320 -3.17 7.93 8.09
N THR A 321 -4.29 7.70 8.78
CA THR A 321 -5.48 7.09 8.18
C THR A 321 -6.19 8.10 7.29
N PHE A 322 -6.30 9.35 7.75
CA PHE A 322 -6.90 10.42 6.96
C PHE A 322 -6.14 10.65 5.64
N LEU A 323 -4.81 10.86 5.69
CA LEU A 323 -4.02 11.10 4.48
C LEU A 323 -4.03 9.91 3.53
N LEU A 324 -3.91 8.68 4.05
CA LEU A 324 -3.96 7.47 3.25
C LEU A 324 -5.28 7.38 2.48
N ILE A 325 -6.42 7.58 3.15
CA ILE A 325 -7.73 7.54 2.50
C ILE A 325 -7.90 8.71 1.53
N PHE A 326 -7.62 9.93 1.97
CA PHE A 326 -7.86 11.14 1.17
C PHE A 326 -7.02 11.17 -0.11
N LEU A 327 -5.71 10.95 0.01
CA LEU A 327 -4.80 10.96 -1.14
C LEU A 327 -4.97 9.71 -2.02
N GLY A 328 -5.30 8.57 -1.42
CA GLY A 328 -5.64 7.35 -2.17
C GLY A 328 -6.91 7.53 -3.02
N LEU A 329 -7.98 8.12 -2.46
CA LEU A 329 -9.20 8.43 -3.20
C LEU A 329 -8.93 9.45 -4.31
N LEU A 330 -8.10 10.45 -4.05
CA LEU A 330 -7.74 11.44 -5.05
C LEU A 330 -7.02 10.80 -6.24
N GLU A 331 -6.07 9.89 -5.97
CA GLU A 331 -5.36 9.18 -7.02
C GLU A 331 -6.27 8.23 -7.80
N LEU A 332 -7.20 7.52 -7.13
CA LEU A 332 -8.20 6.69 -7.82
C LEU A 332 -9.03 7.51 -8.82
N VAL A 333 -9.41 8.73 -8.44
CA VAL A 333 -10.13 9.64 -9.35
C VAL A 333 -9.24 10.02 -10.53
N PHE A 334 -7.97 10.37 -10.29
CA PHE A 334 -7.04 10.70 -11.39
C PHE A 334 -6.85 9.53 -12.35
N LEU A 335 -6.67 8.30 -11.84
CA LEU A 335 -6.49 7.12 -12.67
C LEU A 335 -7.76 6.76 -13.46
N ALA A 336 -8.95 6.91 -12.86
CA ALA A 336 -10.22 6.71 -13.55
C ALA A 336 -10.42 7.75 -14.68
N LEU A 337 -10.02 9.00 -14.44
CA LEU A 337 -10.05 10.06 -15.46
C LEU A 337 -8.97 9.90 -16.53
N ALA A 338 -7.82 9.31 -16.19
CA ALA A 338 -6.77 8.96 -17.15
C ALA A 338 -7.12 7.72 -18.00
N LYS A 339 -8.03 6.87 -17.50
CA LYS A 339 -8.33 5.52 -17.99
C LYS A 339 -7.07 4.64 -18.08
N GLY A 340 -6.14 4.83 -17.15
CA GLY A 340 -4.81 4.24 -17.24
C GLY A 340 -4.63 2.85 -16.68
N HIS A 341 -5.55 2.43 -15.84
CA HIS A 341 -5.52 1.14 -15.19
C HIS A 341 -6.94 0.61 -15.13
N TYR A 342 -7.09 -0.72 -15.14
CA TYR A 342 -8.37 -1.29 -14.79
C TYR A 342 -8.66 -1.01 -13.32
N SER A 343 -9.95 -0.88 -13.01
CA SER A 343 -10.44 -0.70 -11.64
C SER A 343 -10.02 -1.86 -10.73
N VAL A 344 -9.94 -3.08 -11.26
CA VAL A 344 -9.38 -4.24 -10.56
C VAL A 344 -7.92 -4.02 -10.17
N ASP A 345 -7.10 -3.48 -11.08
CA ASP A 345 -5.68 -3.23 -10.83
C ASP A 345 -5.52 -2.22 -9.69
N MET A 346 -6.35 -1.18 -9.71
CA MET A 346 -6.39 -0.18 -8.65
C MET A 346 -6.73 -0.82 -7.29
N LEU A 347 -7.74 -1.69 -7.25
CA LEU A 347 -8.17 -2.39 -6.04
C LEU A 347 -7.07 -3.33 -5.49
N VAL A 348 -6.47 -4.14 -6.36
CA VAL A 348 -5.38 -5.04 -5.96
C VAL A 348 -4.19 -4.24 -5.44
N GLY A 349 -3.88 -3.09 -6.07
CA GLY A 349 -2.83 -2.17 -5.60
C GLY A 349 -3.09 -1.65 -4.19
N ILE A 350 -4.35 -1.29 -3.87
CA ILE A 350 -4.74 -0.89 -2.51
C ILE A 350 -4.54 -2.04 -1.53
N ILE A 351 -4.99 -3.25 -1.86
CA ILE A 351 -4.87 -4.42 -0.98
C ILE A 351 -3.40 -4.72 -0.68
N ILE A 352 -2.56 -4.77 -1.72
CA ILE A 352 -1.11 -5.01 -1.58
C ILE A 352 -0.46 -3.93 -0.70
N SER A 353 -0.83 -2.66 -0.93
CA SER A 353 -0.31 -1.54 -0.13
C SER A 353 -0.67 -1.69 1.34
N ILE A 354 -1.93 -1.99 1.65
CA ILE A 354 -2.40 -2.21 3.01
C ILE A 354 -1.66 -3.37 3.64
N LEU A 355 -1.52 -4.50 2.95
CA LEU A 355 -0.79 -5.67 3.44
C LEU A 355 0.67 -5.31 3.73
N CYS A 356 1.38 -4.66 2.81
CA CYS A 356 2.78 -4.26 3.03
C CYS A 356 2.95 -3.26 4.18
N ILE A 357 2.07 -2.27 4.25
CA ILE A 357 2.09 -1.22 5.28
C ILE A 357 1.70 -1.78 6.66
N THR A 358 0.87 -2.82 6.73
CA THR A 358 0.44 -3.41 8.00
C THR A 358 1.31 -4.59 8.45
N ASN A 359 2.09 -5.18 7.55
CA ASN A 359 2.95 -6.33 7.85
C ASN A 359 4.11 -5.94 8.79
N HIS A 360 4.04 -6.41 10.03
CA HIS A 360 5.07 -6.15 11.05
C HIS A 360 6.40 -6.83 10.71
N SER A 361 6.38 -8.06 10.22
CA SER A 361 7.59 -8.80 9.86
C SER A 361 8.38 -8.07 8.77
N LEU A 362 7.70 -7.52 7.76
CA LEU A 362 8.32 -6.75 6.69
C LEU A 362 8.98 -5.46 7.23
N LYS A 363 8.30 -4.74 8.13
CA LYS A 363 8.87 -3.56 8.81
C LYS A 363 10.13 -3.89 9.59
N THR A 364 10.13 -5.04 10.27
CA THR A 364 11.27 -5.52 11.06
C THR A 364 12.44 -5.90 10.14
N ILE A 365 12.18 -6.61 9.03
CA ILE A 365 13.21 -6.93 8.03
C ILE A 365 13.87 -5.66 7.49
N PHE A 366 13.08 -4.66 7.10
CA PHE A 366 13.60 -3.39 6.59
C PHE A 366 14.39 -2.61 7.63
N LEU A 367 14.03 -2.69 8.90
CA LEU A 367 14.81 -2.10 9.98
C LEU A 367 16.16 -2.79 10.16
N ILE A 368 16.16 -4.13 10.08
CA ILE A 368 17.37 -4.95 10.26
C ILE A 368 18.35 -4.77 9.09
N TYR A 369 17.82 -4.58 7.87
CA TYR A 369 18.60 -4.42 6.64
C TYR A 369 19.60 -3.26 6.69
N ASN A 370 19.26 -2.17 7.39
CA ASN A 370 20.11 -0.99 7.46
C ASN A 370 20.90 -0.95 8.79
N PRO A 371 22.19 -1.34 8.80
CA PRO A 371 22.97 -1.43 10.02
C PRO A 371 23.28 -0.06 10.65
N PHE A 372 23.16 1.04 9.90
CA PHE A 372 23.43 2.39 10.41
C PHE A 372 22.27 2.92 11.25
N LEU A 373 21.03 2.55 10.91
CA LEU A 373 19.87 2.87 11.73
C LEU A 373 19.92 2.22 13.10
N LYS A 374 20.50 1.01 13.20
CA LYS A 374 20.66 0.34 14.50
C LYS A 374 21.52 1.14 15.48
N LYS A 375 22.42 1.98 14.98
CA LYS A 375 23.26 2.87 15.80
C LYS A 375 22.54 4.16 16.20
N MET A 376 21.38 4.43 15.61
CA MET A 376 20.59 5.65 15.80
C MET A 376 19.36 5.44 16.66
N ILE A 377 19.02 4.19 16.96
CA ILE A 377 17.87 3.80 17.77
C ILE A 377 18.40 3.27 19.09
N ASP A 378 17.72 3.61 20.19
CA ASP A 378 18.05 3.08 21.49
C ASP A 378 18.04 1.53 21.48
N PRO A 379 19.01 0.83 22.09
CA PRO A 379 19.06 -0.63 22.06
C PRO A 379 17.81 -1.32 22.62
N ASP A 380 17.17 -0.76 23.65
CA ASP A 380 15.94 -1.30 24.23
C ASP A 380 14.76 -1.05 23.29
N GLU A 381 14.70 0.13 22.67
CA GLU A 381 13.69 0.43 21.65
C GLU A 381 13.83 -0.50 20.44
N MET A 382 15.06 -0.73 19.96
CA MET A 382 15.35 -1.68 18.88
C MET A 382 14.90 -3.09 19.26
N ARG A 383 15.19 -3.54 20.49
CA ARG A 383 14.74 -4.84 21.01
C ARG A 383 13.23 -4.95 20.96
N LEU A 384 12.50 -3.92 21.38
CA LEU A 384 11.03 -3.89 21.34
C LEU A 384 10.49 -3.90 19.90
N MET A 385 11.12 -3.15 18.97
CA MET A 385 10.72 -3.15 17.55
C MET A 385 10.96 -4.49 16.85
N MET A 386 11.94 -5.27 17.31
CA MET A 386 12.25 -6.59 16.76
C MET A 386 11.44 -7.73 17.41
N MET A 387 10.77 -7.45 18.52
CA MET A 387 10.02 -8.45 19.28
C MET A 387 8.77 -8.92 18.51
N PRO A 388 8.48 -10.24 18.46
CA PRO A 388 7.22 -10.74 17.93
C PRO A 388 6.02 -10.12 18.64
N HIS A 389 4.89 -9.92 17.94
CA HIS A 389 3.73 -9.21 18.49
C HIS A 389 3.20 -9.82 19.80
N GLY A 390 3.18 -11.16 19.91
CA GLY A 390 2.73 -11.84 21.13
C GLY A 390 3.64 -11.58 22.33
N GLU A 391 4.96 -11.58 22.13
CA GLU A 391 5.94 -11.25 23.16
C GLU A 391 5.87 -9.78 23.56
N LEU A 392 5.67 -8.88 22.58
CA LEU A 392 5.54 -7.45 22.83
C LEU A 392 4.32 -7.15 23.72
N LEU A 393 3.20 -7.83 23.48
CA LEU A 393 2.01 -7.72 24.35
C LEU A 393 2.30 -8.23 25.77
N GLY A 394 3.08 -9.29 25.91
CA GLY A 394 3.53 -9.81 27.20
C GLY A 394 4.42 -8.83 27.96
N GLU A 395 5.42 -8.27 27.29
CA GLU A 395 6.32 -7.27 27.87
C GLU A 395 5.58 -5.98 28.24
N ALA A 396 4.68 -5.51 27.38
CA ALA A 396 3.83 -4.35 27.67
C ALA A 396 2.94 -4.58 28.90
N ARG A 397 2.37 -5.79 29.05
CA ARG A 397 1.61 -6.18 30.24
C ARG A 397 2.48 -6.18 31.49
N ARG A 398 3.67 -6.77 31.41
CA ARG A 398 4.64 -6.80 32.53
C ARG A 398 5.04 -5.39 32.95
N LEU A 399 5.33 -4.51 32.00
CA LEU A 399 5.68 -3.12 32.29
C LEU A 399 4.51 -2.38 32.95
N ARG A 400 3.28 -2.60 32.49
CA ARG A 400 2.07 -2.03 33.11
C ARG A 400 1.88 -2.52 34.55
N GLU A 401 2.12 -3.80 34.82
CA GLU A 401 2.07 -4.37 36.18
C GLU A 401 3.13 -3.73 37.09
N ILE A 402 4.38 -3.60 36.61
CA ILE A 402 5.47 -2.94 37.36
C ILE A 402 5.12 -1.47 37.68
N LEU A 403 4.58 -0.71 36.72
CA LEU A 403 4.19 0.68 36.93
C LEU A 403 3.05 0.78 37.96
N LYS A 404 2.07 -0.12 37.87
CA LYS A 404 0.97 -0.22 38.84
C LYS A 404 1.48 -0.52 40.25
N GLU A 405 2.43 -1.43 40.40
CA GLU A 405 3.06 -1.75 41.69
C GLU A 405 3.84 -0.57 42.28
N ARG A 406 4.42 0.28 41.43
CA ARG A 406 5.13 1.51 41.83
C ARG A 406 4.20 2.66 42.22
N GLY A 407 2.89 2.50 42.08
CA GLY A 407 1.92 3.57 42.33
C GLY A 407 1.97 4.71 41.29
N GLU A 408 2.65 4.48 40.17
CA GLU A 408 2.63 5.36 39.01
C GLU A 408 1.37 5.00 38.20
N GLY A 409 0.29 5.77 38.43
CA GLY A 409 -1.10 5.35 38.21
C GLY A 409 -1.50 4.83 36.83
N ASP A 410 -2.73 4.29 36.76
CA ASP A 410 -3.34 3.69 35.58
C ASP A 410 -3.23 4.59 34.33
N PHE A 411 -2.26 4.28 33.47
CA PHE A 411 -2.20 4.81 32.10
C PHE A 411 -3.20 4.02 31.26
N SER A 412 -4.41 4.59 31.14
CA SER A 412 -5.50 4.06 30.31
C SER A 412 -5.23 4.30 28.83
#